data_AF-A0A8H5MM20-F1
#
_entry.id   AF-A0A8H5MM20-F1
#
_cell.length_a   1.000
_cell.length_b   1.000
_cell.length_c   1.000
_cell.angle_alpha   90.00
_cell.angle_beta   90.00
_cell.angle_gamma   90.00
#
_symmetry.space_group_name_H-M   'P 1'
#
loop_
_entity.id
_entity.type
_entity.pdbx_description
1 polymer ?
#
loop_
_entity_poly.entity_id
_entity_poly.type
_entity_poly.pdbx_seq_one_letter_code
_entity_poly.pdbx_strand_id
1 'polypeptide(L)'
;MGGRIDCYLDIVSFYSYVGYADLRQNMGKLAAHGVQVNFIPVFLGGIMQTSDLGNRPPWVLKAKGEYLARDSFRAAERLGVPYQGSPPDIVAIAKTVSPLRALHFIKENYPESTYLAAIRFLFHKIWLPPHVNLAEDEKLIAALKEATDELDGGSGKKLFSDEDVEKIMNGRESMKERVKDLTGEAVQKGAFGAPWLIVTRDDGKSEAFFGSDSRGHTQHGHWPPWNNALARSTQRDEAPSSSINAVIMGRKTWDSIPTKFRPLKDRLNIVISRSAPSKLPETIEPSEPVRVQSLELALQYARTHSDVGRIFVIGGAQIYDAALRLPEARRILLTSIERDFDCDTFFPVDLKDGSWEEKSREELQEWTGEEIEEGGQEEAGTKYEFQMLEKHD
;
A
#
# COMPACT_ATOMS: atom_id res chain seq x y z
N MET A 1 -9.53 11.16 -12.83
CA MET A 1 -9.44 12.02 -11.63
C MET A 1 -7.97 12.36 -11.48
N GLY A 2 -7.59 13.63 -11.62
CA GLY A 2 -6.20 14.05 -11.53
C GLY A 2 -5.75 14.25 -10.07
N GLY A 3 -4.53 14.75 -9.92
CA GLY A 3 -4.01 15.13 -8.62
C GLY A 3 -2.49 15.24 -8.61
N ARG A 4 -1.91 15.17 -7.40
CA ARG A 4 -0.47 15.18 -7.17
C ARG A 4 -0.07 14.24 -6.05
N ILE A 5 1.09 13.63 -6.19
CA ILE A 5 1.76 12.83 -5.16
C ILE A 5 3.05 13.55 -4.79
N ASP A 6 3.11 14.10 -3.58
CA ASP A 6 4.37 14.58 -3.01
C ASP A 6 5.05 13.44 -2.26
N CYS A 7 6.20 13.00 -2.75
CA CYS A 7 7.01 11.96 -2.13
C CYS A 7 8.20 12.59 -1.40
N TYR A 8 8.06 12.77 -0.09
CA TYR A 8 9.14 13.22 0.79
C TYR A 8 10.08 12.05 1.06
N LEU A 9 11.34 12.20 0.67
CA LEU A 9 12.33 11.13 0.69
C LEU A 9 13.70 11.60 1.16
N ASP A 10 14.51 10.67 1.66
CA ASP A 10 15.93 10.89 1.96
C ASP A 10 16.74 9.78 1.28
N ILE A 11 17.87 10.14 0.70
CA ILE A 11 18.76 9.21 0.00
C ILE A 11 19.37 8.13 0.94
N VAL A 12 19.39 8.38 2.26
CA VAL A 12 19.79 7.38 3.27
C VAL A 12 18.66 6.44 3.70
N SER A 13 17.47 6.51 3.10
CA SER A 13 16.42 5.52 3.34
C SER A 13 16.34 4.55 2.17
N PHE A 14 16.59 3.27 2.43
CA PHE A 14 16.46 2.23 1.40
C PHE A 14 15.03 2.15 0.88
N TYR A 15 14.04 2.24 1.77
CA TYR A 15 12.64 2.27 1.36
C TYR A 15 12.28 3.55 0.59
N SER A 16 13.01 4.64 0.78
CA SER A 16 12.88 5.81 -0.10
C SER A 16 13.40 5.52 -1.50
N TYR A 17 14.48 4.73 -1.63
CA TYR A 17 14.96 4.27 -2.93
C TYR A 17 13.92 3.37 -3.62
N VAL A 18 13.34 2.41 -2.88
CA VAL A 18 12.27 1.54 -3.37
C VAL A 18 11.05 2.35 -3.79
N GLY A 19 10.59 3.29 -2.96
CA GLY A 19 9.45 4.17 -3.26
C GLY A 19 9.71 5.08 -4.46
N TYR A 20 10.93 5.61 -4.58
CA TYR A 20 11.37 6.38 -5.74
C TYR A 20 11.32 5.53 -7.03
N ALA A 21 11.93 4.34 -7.01
CA ALA A 21 11.99 3.46 -8.17
C ALA A 21 10.60 3.04 -8.64
N ASP A 22 9.72 2.71 -7.71
CA ASP A 22 8.34 2.37 -8.01
C ASP A 22 7.57 3.53 -8.66
N LEU A 23 7.58 4.70 -8.02
CA LEU A 23 6.90 5.87 -8.57
C LEU A 23 7.46 6.22 -9.93
N ARG A 24 8.79 6.17 -10.10
CA ARG A 24 9.48 6.48 -11.36
C ARG A 24 9.06 5.56 -12.51
N GLN A 25 8.91 4.25 -12.25
CA GLN A 25 8.43 3.28 -13.25
C GLN A 25 6.97 3.51 -13.64
N ASN A 26 6.15 4.06 -12.73
CA ASN A 26 4.73 4.28 -12.94
C ASN A 26 4.35 5.73 -13.27
N MET A 27 5.30 6.68 -13.28
CA MET A 27 5.04 8.10 -13.56
C MET A 27 4.28 8.32 -14.86
N GLY A 28 4.58 7.55 -15.93
CA GLY A 28 3.87 7.66 -17.20
C GLY A 28 2.40 7.25 -17.09
N LYS A 29 2.10 6.18 -16.33
CA LYS A 29 0.72 5.73 -16.07
C LYS A 29 -0.02 6.76 -15.22
N LEU A 30 0.60 7.24 -14.15
CA LEU A 30 0.03 8.28 -13.28
C LEU A 30 -0.28 9.57 -14.06
N ALA A 31 0.64 10.00 -14.92
CA ALA A 31 0.44 11.16 -15.77
C ALA A 31 -0.73 10.97 -16.75
N ALA A 32 -0.94 9.77 -17.28
CA ALA A 32 -2.10 9.45 -18.13
C ALA A 32 -3.45 9.61 -17.40
N HIS A 33 -3.46 9.48 -16.07
CA HIS A 33 -4.63 9.75 -15.22
C HIS A 33 -4.69 11.19 -14.70
N GLY A 34 -3.78 12.08 -15.12
CA GLY A 34 -3.70 13.46 -14.64
C GLY A 34 -3.03 13.60 -13.27
N VAL A 35 -2.29 12.60 -12.81
CA VAL A 35 -1.58 12.62 -11.53
C VAL A 35 -0.12 13.00 -11.74
N GLN A 36 0.31 14.09 -11.11
CA GLN A 36 1.70 14.54 -11.09
C GLN A 36 2.45 13.91 -9.91
N VAL A 37 3.73 13.57 -10.09
CA VAL A 37 4.58 13.06 -9.01
C VAL A 37 5.70 14.04 -8.75
N ASN A 38 5.85 14.43 -7.50
CA ASN A 38 6.83 15.40 -7.05
C ASN A 38 7.71 14.77 -5.97
N PHE A 39 9.00 14.56 -6.27
CA PHE A 39 9.96 14.07 -5.28
C PHE A 39 10.55 15.24 -4.48
N ILE A 40 10.57 15.12 -3.16
CA ILE A 40 10.96 16.19 -2.24
C ILE A 40 12.06 15.66 -1.31
N PRO A 41 13.33 16.00 -1.53
CA PRO A 41 14.42 15.61 -0.65
C PRO A 41 14.24 16.28 0.72
N VAL A 42 14.18 15.48 1.77
CA VAL A 42 14.06 15.92 3.17
C VAL A 42 15.11 15.24 4.02
N PHE A 43 15.42 15.84 5.17
CA PHE A 43 16.40 15.27 6.09
C PHE A 43 15.71 14.33 7.09
N LEU A 44 15.84 13.02 6.87
CA LEU A 44 15.22 11.98 7.70
C LEU A 44 15.70 12.07 9.16
N GLY A 45 16.97 12.41 9.38
CA GLY A 45 17.50 12.64 10.73
C GLY A 45 16.74 13.74 11.48
N GLY A 46 16.30 14.79 10.78
CA GLY A 46 15.46 15.85 11.33
C GLY A 46 14.08 15.34 11.70
N ILE A 47 13.41 14.60 10.80
CA ILE A 47 12.08 14.02 11.03
C ILE A 47 12.08 13.11 12.26
N MET A 48 13.10 12.26 12.41
CA MET A 48 13.22 11.32 13.53
C MET A 48 13.49 12.02 14.88
N GLN A 49 14.12 13.20 14.88
CA GLN A 49 14.41 13.96 16.10
C GLN A 49 13.22 14.79 16.57
N THR A 50 12.37 15.26 15.67
CA THR A 50 11.22 16.13 15.97
C THR A 50 9.95 15.37 16.32
N SER A 51 9.86 14.06 16.07
CA SER A 51 8.66 13.32 16.42
C SER A 51 8.60 13.13 17.94
N ASP A 52 7.64 13.78 18.60
CA ASP A 52 7.28 13.61 20.03
C ASP A 52 6.93 12.15 20.42
N LEU A 53 7.02 11.22 19.47
CA LEU A 53 6.70 9.79 19.54
C LEU A 53 7.90 8.92 19.96
N GLY A 54 9.11 9.48 20.09
CA GLY A 54 10.30 8.72 20.49
C GLY A 54 10.73 7.66 19.46
N ASN A 55 10.53 7.95 18.17
CA ASN A 55 10.84 6.99 17.11
C ASN A 55 12.35 6.68 17.08
N ARG A 56 12.69 5.40 16.96
CA ARG A 56 14.07 4.92 16.88
C ARG A 56 14.27 4.19 15.57
N PRO A 57 15.48 4.21 15.00
CA PRO A 57 15.75 3.45 13.80
C PRO A 57 15.38 1.97 13.99
N PRO A 58 14.68 1.35 13.02
CA PRO A 58 14.09 0.04 13.21
C PRO A 58 15.13 -1.05 13.49
N TRP A 59 16.36 -0.91 12.98
CA TRP A 59 17.47 -1.85 13.22
C TRP A 59 17.98 -1.88 14.66
N VAL A 60 17.62 -0.91 15.50
CA VAL A 60 17.96 -0.93 16.94
C VAL A 60 17.35 -2.16 17.63
N LEU A 61 16.20 -2.65 17.13
CA LEU A 61 15.62 -3.90 17.58
C LEU A 61 16.09 -5.04 16.67
N LYS A 62 16.82 -6.01 17.23
CA LYS A 62 17.40 -7.15 16.49
C LYS A 62 16.41 -7.84 15.55
N ALA A 63 15.21 -8.16 16.04
CA ALA A 63 14.17 -8.82 15.25
C ALA A 63 13.72 -8.00 14.02
N LYS A 64 13.60 -6.67 14.17
CA LYS A 64 13.32 -5.78 13.04
C LYS A 64 14.51 -5.71 12.10
N GLY A 65 15.74 -5.66 12.61
CA GLY A 65 16.95 -5.71 11.77
C GLY A 65 17.03 -6.98 10.90
N GLU A 66 16.77 -8.16 11.46
CA GLU A 66 16.74 -9.42 10.72
C GLU A 66 15.62 -9.47 9.68
N TYR A 67 14.44 -8.92 10.01
CA TYR A 67 13.34 -8.78 9.06
C TYR A 67 13.74 -7.87 7.90
N LEU A 68 14.27 -6.68 8.20
CA LEU A 68 14.70 -5.69 7.22
C LEU A 68 15.74 -6.24 6.25
N ALA A 69 16.69 -7.04 6.74
CA ALA A 69 17.69 -7.66 5.88
C ALA A 69 17.02 -8.51 4.77
N ARG A 70 16.01 -9.31 5.11
CA ARG A 70 15.26 -10.14 4.13
C ARG A 70 14.30 -9.31 3.29
N ASP A 71 13.63 -8.36 3.92
CA ASP A 71 12.63 -7.52 3.28
C ASP A 71 13.23 -6.61 2.23
N SER A 72 14.42 -6.03 2.48
CA SER A 72 15.11 -5.21 1.51
C SER A 72 15.43 -5.95 0.22
N PHE A 73 15.86 -7.21 0.30
CA PHE A 73 16.07 -8.05 -0.90
C PHE A 73 14.77 -8.28 -1.67
N ARG A 74 13.67 -8.65 -0.99
CA ARG A 74 12.36 -8.85 -1.64
C ARG A 74 11.83 -7.56 -2.28
N ALA A 75 12.00 -6.43 -1.59
CA ALA A 75 11.56 -5.12 -2.08
C ALA A 75 12.37 -4.66 -3.31
N ALA A 76 13.69 -4.90 -3.30
CA ALA A 76 14.56 -4.67 -4.45
C ALA A 76 14.20 -5.55 -5.65
N GLU A 77 14.10 -6.86 -5.43
CA GLU A 77 13.77 -7.85 -6.46
C GLU A 77 12.43 -7.53 -7.14
N ARG A 78 11.39 -7.18 -6.36
CA ARG A 78 10.07 -6.79 -6.87
C ARG A 78 10.11 -5.65 -7.89
N LEU A 79 11.06 -4.73 -7.78
CA LEU A 79 11.17 -3.54 -8.63
C LEU A 79 12.35 -3.60 -9.61
N GLY A 80 13.11 -4.69 -9.63
CA GLY A 80 14.36 -4.78 -10.39
C GLY A 80 15.41 -3.77 -9.96
N VAL A 81 15.36 -3.29 -8.71
CA VAL A 81 16.37 -2.37 -8.15
C VAL A 81 17.57 -3.19 -7.71
N PRO A 82 18.79 -2.88 -8.16
CA PRO A 82 19.95 -3.66 -7.76
C PRO A 82 20.29 -3.36 -6.29
N TYR A 83 20.46 -4.42 -5.49
CA TYR A 83 20.72 -4.33 -4.06
C TYR A 83 21.61 -5.48 -3.60
N GLN A 84 22.70 -5.17 -2.88
CA GLN A 84 23.68 -6.16 -2.42
C GLN A 84 23.92 -6.10 -0.91
N GLY A 85 22.98 -5.52 -0.16
CA GLY A 85 23.05 -5.37 1.28
C GLY A 85 23.17 -3.91 1.73
N SER A 86 22.96 -3.71 3.04
CA SER A 86 23.04 -2.39 3.65
C SER A 86 24.49 -1.92 3.77
N PRO A 87 24.75 -0.60 3.71
CA PRO A 87 26.05 -0.05 4.00
C PRO A 87 26.57 -0.48 5.39
N PRO A 88 27.85 -0.89 5.52
CA PRO A 88 28.41 -1.33 6.80
C PRO A 88 28.39 -0.25 7.88
N ASP A 89 28.66 1.01 7.50
CA ASP A 89 28.61 2.18 8.38
C ASP A 89 27.47 3.12 7.95
N ILE A 90 26.24 2.70 8.24
CA ILE A 90 25.05 3.49 7.94
C ILE A 90 25.01 4.81 8.71
N VAL A 91 25.68 4.90 9.88
CA VAL A 91 25.67 6.10 10.73
C VAL A 91 26.50 7.22 10.10
N ALA A 92 27.66 6.89 9.54
CA ALA A 92 28.45 7.87 8.77
C ALA A 92 27.69 8.35 7.53
N ILE A 93 27.05 7.42 6.82
CA ILE A 93 26.31 7.67 5.57
C ILE A 93 25.00 8.45 5.80
N ALA A 94 24.41 8.36 7.00
CA ALA A 94 23.18 9.08 7.37
C ALA A 94 23.31 10.61 7.42
N LYS A 95 24.51 11.16 7.20
CA LYS A 95 24.76 12.60 7.18
C LYS A 95 24.46 13.20 5.80
N THR A 96 23.19 13.19 5.39
CA THR A 96 22.78 13.54 4.02
C THR A 96 22.51 15.02 3.76
N VAL A 97 22.73 15.93 4.71
CA VAL A 97 22.37 17.36 4.55
C VAL A 97 23.03 18.00 3.31
N SER A 98 24.33 17.79 3.09
CA SER A 98 25.06 18.33 1.93
C SER A 98 24.51 17.81 0.59
N PRO A 99 24.37 16.48 0.36
CA PRO A 99 23.80 15.97 -0.88
C PRO A 99 22.31 16.31 -1.06
N LEU A 100 21.51 16.40 0.01
CA LEU A 100 20.11 16.85 -0.09
C LEU A 100 20.01 18.29 -0.58
N ARG A 101 20.88 19.18 -0.10
CA ARG A 101 20.99 20.57 -0.60
C ARG A 101 21.37 20.59 -2.08
N ALA A 102 22.33 19.76 -2.50
CA ALA A 102 22.71 19.65 -3.90
C ALA A 102 21.52 19.21 -4.77
N LEU A 103 20.72 18.24 -4.31
CA LEU A 103 19.51 17.80 -5.01
C LEU A 103 18.46 18.92 -5.15
N HIS A 104 18.27 19.77 -4.14
CA HIS A 104 17.40 20.95 -4.26
C HIS A 104 17.94 21.96 -5.27
N PHE A 105 19.24 22.24 -5.25
CA PHE A 105 19.84 23.14 -6.23
C PHE A 105 19.67 22.59 -7.66
N ILE A 106 19.88 21.27 -7.84
CA ILE A 106 19.67 20.60 -9.13
C ILE A 106 18.21 20.74 -9.56
N LYS A 107 17.25 20.50 -8.66
CA LYS A 107 15.81 20.61 -8.94
C LYS A 107 15.40 21.99 -9.44
N GLU A 108 16.00 23.06 -8.91
CA GLU A 108 15.65 24.44 -9.25
C GLU A 108 16.31 24.94 -10.54
N ASN A 109 17.46 24.37 -10.93
CA ASN A 109 18.31 24.94 -11.99
C ASN A 109 18.51 24.03 -13.21
N TYR A 110 18.09 22.76 -13.14
CA TYR A 110 18.29 21.78 -14.21
C TYR A 110 16.95 21.15 -14.62
N PRO A 111 16.87 20.54 -15.83
CA PRO A 111 15.67 19.84 -16.27
C PRO A 111 15.22 18.77 -15.27
N GLU A 112 13.91 18.56 -15.16
CA GLU A 112 13.33 17.56 -14.25
C GLU A 112 13.92 16.16 -14.49
N SER A 113 14.13 15.76 -15.75
CA SER A 113 14.76 14.48 -16.08
C SER A 113 16.17 14.34 -15.50
N THR A 114 16.97 15.41 -15.53
CA THR A 114 18.32 15.45 -14.93
C THR A 114 18.24 15.36 -13.41
N TYR A 115 17.29 16.06 -12.80
CA TYR A 115 17.06 15.99 -11.35
C TYR A 115 16.66 14.57 -10.89
N LEU A 116 15.70 13.95 -11.58
CA LEU A 116 15.29 12.57 -11.29
C LEU A 116 16.46 11.60 -11.44
N ALA A 117 17.22 11.70 -12.54
CA ALA A 117 18.41 10.87 -12.75
C ALA A 117 19.48 11.07 -11.67
N ALA A 118 19.69 12.31 -11.22
CA ALA A 118 20.61 12.60 -10.14
C ALA A 118 20.17 11.94 -8.81
N ILE A 119 18.89 12.03 -8.44
CA ILE A 119 18.36 11.33 -7.25
C ILE A 119 18.65 9.83 -7.32
N ARG A 120 18.30 9.19 -8.45
CA ARG A 120 18.51 7.76 -8.65
C ARG A 120 19.98 7.38 -8.55
N PHE A 121 20.86 8.18 -9.14
CA PHE A 121 22.30 7.95 -9.10
C PHE A 121 22.86 8.08 -7.68
N LEU A 122 22.42 9.06 -6.89
CA LEU A 122 22.86 9.19 -5.50
C LEU A 122 22.35 8.04 -4.61
N PHE A 123 21.11 7.58 -4.82
CA PHE A 123 20.63 6.34 -4.19
C PHE A 123 21.52 5.15 -4.54
N HIS A 124 21.85 4.98 -5.83
CA HIS A 124 22.73 3.91 -6.29
C HIS A 124 24.10 3.97 -5.58
N LYS A 125 24.70 5.15 -5.47
CA LYS A 125 26.00 5.33 -4.80
C LYS A 125 25.97 5.00 -3.31
N ILE A 126 24.87 5.28 -2.61
CA ILE A 126 24.71 4.91 -1.20
C ILE A 126 24.44 3.41 -1.04
N TRP A 127 23.49 2.86 -1.80
CA TRP A 127 22.89 1.54 -1.54
C TRP A 127 23.54 0.38 -2.28
N LEU A 128 24.52 0.63 -3.15
CA LEU A 128 25.33 -0.41 -3.76
C LEU A 128 26.80 -0.31 -3.36
N PRO A 129 27.50 -1.46 -3.26
CA PRO A 129 28.94 -1.50 -3.09
C PRO A 129 29.65 -0.62 -4.14
N PRO A 130 30.64 0.19 -3.73
CA PRO A 130 31.32 0.18 -2.43
C PRO A 130 30.65 0.99 -1.31
N HIS A 131 29.40 1.45 -1.46
CA HIS A 131 28.67 2.30 -0.51
C HIS A 131 29.39 3.63 -0.20
N VAL A 132 29.11 4.64 -1.01
CA VAL A 132 29.79 5.94 -0.95
C VAL A 132 29.16 6.84 0.12
N ASN A 133 30.00 7.33 1.04
CA ASN A 133 29.61 8.38 1.98
C ASN A 133 29.55 9.75 1.29
N LEU A 134 28.36 10.14 0.84
CA LEU A 134 28.11 11.41 0.14
C LEU A 134 28.10 12.64 1.07
N ALA A 135 28.33 12.46 2.37
CA ALA A 135 28.54 13.58 3.29
C ALA A 135 29.90 14.27 3.10
N GLU A 136 30.87 13.57 2.52
CA GLU A 136 32.19 14.08 2.18
C GLU A 136 32.15 14.77 0.81
N ASP A 137 32.58 16.02 0.75
CA ASP A 137 32.46 16.85 -0.46
C ASP A 137 33.21 16.25 -1.65
N GLU A 138 34.40 15.69 -1.43
CA GLU A 138 35.20 15.05 -2.48
C GLU A 138 34.44 13.85 -3.10
N LYS A 139 33.75 13.07 -2.28
CA LYS A 139 32.95 11.92 -2.71
C LYS A 139 31.67 12.35 -3.41
N LEU A 140 31.01 13.41 -2.95
CA LEU A 140 29.85 13.98 -3.61
C LEU A 140 30.21 14.57 -4.99
N ILE A 141 31.33 15.31 -5.08
CA ILE A 141 31.86 15.82 -6.35
C ILE A 141 32.13 14.67 -7.31
N ALA A 142 32.83 13.63 -6.87
CA ALA A 142 33.11 12.46 -7.69
C ALA A 142 31.82 11.78 -8.17
N ALA A 143 30.83 11.60 -7.28
CA ALA A 143 29.53 11.03 -7.65
C ALA A 143 28.79 11.88 -8.69
N LEU A 144 28.76 13.21 -8.54
CA LEU A 144 28.11 14.11 -9.50
C LEU A 144 28.81 14.10 -10.87
N LYS A 145 30.15 14.08 -10.90
CA LYS A 145 30.92 13.92 -12.15
C LYS A 145 30.69 12.56 -12.80
N GLU A 146 30.45 11.53 -11.99
CA GLU A 146 30.18 10.19 -12.49
C GLU A 146 28.76 10.02 -13.03
N ALA A 147 27.80 10.80 -12.54
CA ALA A 147 26.37 10.63 -12.79
C ALA A 147 26.00 10.60 -14.28
N THR A 148 25.24 9.57 -14.66
CA THR A 148 24.70 9.38 -16.01
C THR A 148 23.20 9.14 -15.97
N ASP A 149 22.56 9.25 -17.14
CA ASP A 149 21.15 8.89 -17.34
C ASP A 149 20.92 7.38 -17.55
N GLU A 150 21.98 6.56 -17.54
CA GLU A 150 21.93 5.12 -17.85
C GLU A 150 20.96 4.37 -16.93
N LEU A 151 20.99 4.68 -15.64
CA LEU A 151 20.12 4.03 -14.67
C LEU A 151 18.64 4.28 -15.01
N ASP A 152 18.30 5.42 -15.58
CA ASP A 152 16.94 5.78 -16.03
C ASP A 152 16.65 5.39 -17.49
N GLY A 153 17.42 4.45 -18.05
CA GLY A 153 17.22 3.93 -19.41
C GLY A 153 17.72 4.87 -20.51
N GLY A 154 18.53 5.86 -20.16
CA GLY A 154 19.19 6.76 -21.11
C GLY A 154 20.42 6.13 -21.77
N SER A 155 21.14 6.93 -22.56
CA SER A 155 22.25 6.45 -23.39
C SER A 155 23.59 6.34 -22.65
N GLY A 156 23.61 6.53 -21.32
CA GLY A 156 24.84 6.69 -20.55
C GLY A 156 25.46 8.07 -20.66
N LYS A 157 24.67 9.07 -21.05
CA LYS A 157 25.13 10.45 -21.15
C LYS A 157 25.38 11.00 -19.74
N LYS A 158 26.50 11.72 -19.58
CA LYS A 158 26.79 12.48 -18.36
C LYS A 158 25.70 13.49 -18.06
N LEU A 159 25.25 13.53 -16.81
CA LEU A 159 24.24 14.48 -16.34
C LEU A 159 24.81 15.89 -16.20
N PHE A 160 26.08 16.01 -15.80
CA PHE A 160 26.72 17.27 -15.43
C PHE A 160 28.10 17.39 -16.09
N SER A 161 28.44 18.58 -16.58
CA SER A 161 29.81 18.95 -16.92
C SER A 161 30.62 19.28 -15.64
N ASP A 162 31.94 19.44 -15.75
CA ASP A 162 32.76 19.89 -14.61
C ASP A 162 32.30 21.25 -14.06
N GLU A 163 31.91 22.17 -14.95
CA GLU A 163 31.37 23.48 -14.59
C GLU A 163 30.02 23.37 -13.87
N ASP A 164 29.15 22.44 -14.30
CA ASP A 164 27.89 22.17 -13.62
C ASP A 164 28.12 21.63 -12.20
N VAL A 165 29.08 20.72 -12.02
CA VAL A 165 29.39 20.18 -10.69
C VAL A 165 29.90 21.29 -9.77
N GLU A 166 30.75 22.20 -10.26
CA GLU A 166 31.19 23.36 -9.48
C GLU A 166 30.00 24.28 -9.11
N LYS A 167 29.10 24.57 -10.06
CA LYS A 167 27.87 25.34 -9.81
C LYS A 167 26.97 24.69 -8.77
N ILE A 168 26.73 23.38 -8.88
CA ILE A 168 25.90 22.61 -7.93
C ILE A 168 26.52 22.64 -6.55
N MET A 169 27.83 22.39 -6.45
CA MET A 169 28.51 22.40 -5.17
C MET A 169 28.48 23.79 -4.53
N ASN A 170 28.78 24.86 -5.25
CA ASN A 170 28.73 26.21 -4.69
C ASN A 170 27.29 26.63 -4.34
N GLY A 171 26.34 26.27 -5.20
CA GLY A 171 24.92 26.60 -5.07
C GLY A 171 24.20 25.87 -3.95
N ARG A 172 24.66 24.68 -3.54
CA ARG A 172 24.00 23.89 -2.49
C ARG A 172 23.86 24.64 -1.17
N GLU A 173 24.78 25.54 -0.82
CA GLU A 173 24.70 26.27 0.44
C GLU A 173 23.48 27.19 0.54
N SER A 174 23.00 27.73 -0.59
CA SER A 174 21.76 28.54 -0.60
C SER A 174 20.50 27.71 -0.34
N MET A 175 20.58 26.38 -0.45
CA MET A 175 19.46 25.45 -0.24
C MET A 175 19.29 25.03 1.23
N LYS A 176 20.07 25.61 2.16
CA LYS A 176 20.02 25.25 3.58
C LYS A 176 18.63 25.43 4.19
N GLU A 177 18.04 26.62 4.07
CA GLU A 177 16.71 26.86 4.63
C GLU A 177 15.65 26.05 3.87
N ARG A 178 15.82 25.85 2.56
CA ARG A 178 14.91 25.02 1.75
C ARG A 178 14.77 23.59 2.29
N VAL A 179 15.89 22.92 2.59
CA VAL A 179 15.88 21.57 3.19
C VAL A 179 15.20 21.59 4.56
N LYS A 180 15.50 22.58 5.39
CA LYS A 180 14.96 22.72 6.75
C LYS A 180 13.44 22.94 6.71
N ASP A 181 12.97 23.84 5.86
CA ASP A 181 11.55 24.20 5.74
C ASP A 181 10.73 23.02 5.22
N LEU A 182 11.19 22.33 4.16
CA LEU A 182 10.49 21.16 3.62
C LEU A 182 10.52 19.96 4.57
N THR A 183 11.58 19.80 5.35
CA THR A 183 11.64 18.80 6.42
C THR A 183 10.63 19.15 7.52
N GLY A 184 10.56 20.42 7.93
CA GLY A 184 9.57 20.90 8.90
C GLY A 184 8.13 20.76 8.41
N GLU A 185 7.88 21.02 7.12
CA GLU A 185 6.58 20.80 6.48
C GLU A 185 6.19 19.32 6.51
N ALA A 186 7.10 18.40 6.19
CA ALA A 186 6.83 16.97 6.29
C ALA A 186 6.44 16.56 7.72
N VAL A 187 7.15 17.08 8.73
CA VAL A 187 6.85 16.85 10.16
C VAL A 187 5.47 17.41 10.55
N GLN A 188 5.16 18.65 10.14
CA GLN A 188 3.84 19.25 10.38
C GLN A 188 2.70 18.44 9.73
N LYS A 189 2.99 17.77 8.61
CA LYS A 189 2.07 16.85 7.93
C LYS A 189 2.11 15.42 8.48
N GLY A 190 2.72 15.21 9.65
CA GLY A 190 2.68 13.96 10.40
C GLY A 190 3.77 12.94 10.05
N ALA A 191 4.77 13.31 9.24
CA ALA A 191 5.85 12.40 8.88
C ALA A 191 6.62 11.96 10.12
N PHE A 192 6.78 10.65 10.29
CA PHE A 192 7.60 10.03 11.34
C PHE A 192 8.76 9.18 10.76
N GLY A 193 8.90 9.14 9.44
CA GLY A 193 9.94 8.41 8.72
C GLY A 193 9.89 8.73 7.22
N ALA A 194 10.71 8.04 6.42
CA ALA A 194 10.74 8.21 4.96
C ALA A 194 10.77 6.85 4.22
N PRO A 195 10.09 6.72 3.08
CA PRO A 195 9.40 7.79 2.36
C PRO A 195 8.06 8.12 3.02
N TRP A 196 7.65 9.38 2.90
CA TRP A 196 6.35 9.89 3.31
C TRP A 196 5.66 10.46 2.08
N LEU A 197 4.50 9.94 1.74
CA LEU A 197 3.75 10.32 0.56
C LEU A 197 2.53 11.12 0.96
N ILE A 198 2.23 12.18 0.23
CA ILE A 198 0.99 12.92 0.36
C ILE A 198 0.31 12.95 -0.99
N VAL A 199 -0.85 12.28 -1.07
CA VAL A 199 -1.66 12.22 -2.27
C VAL A 199 -2.73 13.29 -2.14
N THR A 200 -2.71 14.28 -3.02
CA THR A 200 -3.68 15.37 -3.07
C THR A 200 -4.47 15.26 -4.36
N ARG A 201 -5.79 15.23 -4.26
CA ARG A 201 -6.72 15.19 -5.40
C ARG A 201 -6.99 16.59 -5.93
N ASP A 202 -7.56 16.68 -7.13
CA ASP A 202 -7.98 17.95 -7.73
C ASP A 202 -9.04 18.71 -6.90
N ASP A 203 -9.81 18.01 -6.07
CA ASP A 203 -10.78 18.60 -5.14
C ASP A 203 -10.13 19.18 -3.86
N GLY A 204 -8.79 19.13 -3.77
CA GLY A 204 -8.01 19.65 -2.67
C GLY A 204 -7.91 18.72 -1.45
N LYS A 205 -8.57 17.55 -1.46
CA LYS A 205 -8.44 16.58 -0.37
C LYS A 205 -7.09 15.88 -0.44
N SER A 206 -6.41 15.79 0.70
CA SER A 206 -5.09 15.17 0.82
C SER A 206 -5.07 14.07 1.89
N GLU A 207 -4.37 12.98 1.60
CA GLU A 207 -4.10 11.91 2.56
C GLU A 207 -2.62 11.54 2.57
N ALA A 208 -2.12 11.14 3.74
CA ALA A 208 -0.72 10.83 3.95
C ALA A 208 -0.49 9.32 4.11
N PHE A 209 0.59 8.82 3.50
CA PHE A 209 0.96 7.41 3.50
C PHE A 209 2.44 7.26 3.84
N PHE A 210 2.75 6.30 4.71
CA PHE A 210 4.12 5.97 5.09
C PHE A 210 4.60 4.73 4.33
N GLY A 211 5.87 4.76 3.90
CA GLY A 211 6.53 3.59 3.35
C GLY A 211 6.28 3.38 1.86
N SER A 212 7.12 2.53 1.25
CA SER A 212 7.07 2.20 -0.18
C SER A 212 6.06 1.11 -0.54
N ASP A 213 5.38 0.53 0.46
CA ASP A 213 4.42 -0.56 0.33
C ASP A 213 2.95 -0.09 0.39
N SER A 214 2.72 1.20 0.64
CA SER A 214 1.38 1.81 0.66
C SER A 214 0.74 1.99 -0.74
N ARG A 215 1.32 1.40 -1.79
CA ARG A 215 0.92 1.58 -3.21
C ARG A 215 -0.54 1.26 -3.50
N GLY A 216 -1.06 0.17 -2.90
CA GLY A 216 -2.47 -0.20 -3.05
C GLY A 216 -3.43 0.87 -2.54
N HIS A 217 -2.94 1.89 -1.81
CA HIS A 217 -3.73 3.01 -1.31
C HIS A 217 -3.53 4.28 -2.13
N THR A 218 -2.34 4.48 -2.74
CA THR A 218 -1.98 5.72 -3.43
C THR A 218 -2.28 5.75 -4.92
N GLN A 219 -2.32 4.61 -5.60
CA GLN A 219 -2.55 4.54 -7.05
C GLN A 219 -4.04 4.50 -7.44
N HIS A 220 -4.95 4.23 -6.50
CA HIS A 220 -6.32 3.89 -6.84
C HIS A 220 -7.32 5.06 -6.82
N GLY A 221 -6.93 6.30 -6.47
CA GLY A 221 -7.79 7.50 -6.57
C GLY A 221 -9.12 7.47 -5.81
N HIS A 222 -9.43 6.33 -5.18
CA HIS A 222 -10.62 5.94 -4.47
C HIS A 222 -10.09 5.05 -3.34
N TRP A 223 -10.30 5.44 -2.09
CA TRP A 223 -10.11 4.53 -0.97
C TRP A 223 -11.50 4.11 -0.49
N PRO A 224 -11.80 2.79 -0.41
CA PRO A 224 -11.14 1.87 0.52
C PRO A 224 -10.52 0.61 -0.17
N PRO A 225 -9.84 -0.28 0.61
CA PRO A 225 -8.72 -1.11 0.20
C PRO A 225 -9.07 -2.21 -0.78
N TRP A 226 -8.10 -2.53 -1.66
CA TRP A 226 -8.16 -3.58 -2.67
C TRP A 226 -9.28 -3.30 -3.67
N ASN A 227 -9.07 -3.59 -4.95
CA ASN A 227 -10.22 -3.77 -5.80
C ASN A 227 -10.88 -5.07 -5.33
N ASN A 228 -11.79 -4.95 -4.38
CA ASN A 228 -12.48 -6.05 -3.75
C ASN A 228 -13.96 -5.70 -3.87
N ALA A 229 -14.43 -5.63 -5.11
CA ALA A 229 -15.84 -5.39 -5.44
C ALA A 229 -16.75 -6.25 -4.56
N LEU A 230 -16.34 -7.50 -4.32
CA LEU A 230 -17.03 -8.43 -3.43
C LEU A 230 -17.00 -8.03 -1.95
N ALA A 231 -15.92 -7.41 -1.44
CA ALA A 231 -15.90 -6.93 -0.06
C ALA A 231 -16.66 -5.61 0.12
N ARG A 232 -16.78 -4.79 -0.93
CA ARG A 232 -17.58 -3.55 -0.91
C ARG A 232 -19.08 -3.83 -0.97
N SER A 233 -19.51 -4.83 -1.74
CA SER A 233 -20.91 -5.29 -1.74
C SER A 233 -21.40 -5.77 -0.37
N THR A 234 -20.48 -6.13 0.55
CA THR A 234 -20.83 -6.46 1.93
C THR A 234 -21.15 -5.25 2.83
N GLN A 235 -20.96 -4.00 2.40
CA GLN A 235 -21.05 -2.83 3.28
C GLN A 235 -22.49 -2.29 3.39
N ARG A 236 -23.14 -1.91 2.29
CA ARG A 236 -24.51 -1.36 2.29
C ARG A 236 -25.22 -1.69 0.97
N ASP A 237 -26.55 -1.77 1.02
CA ASP A 237 -27.40 -1.88 -0.17
C ASP A 237 -27.69 -0.47 -0.73
N GLU A 238 -27.54 -0.27 -2.04
CA GLU A 238 -27.85 1.00 -2.72
C GLU A 238 -29.38 1.16 -2.96
N ALA A 239 -30.14 1.51 -1.91
CA ALA A 239 -31.53 2.04 -1.97
C ALA A 239 -31.92 2.56 -0.55
N PRO A 240 -33.00 3.35 -0.31
CA PRO A 240 -33.08 4.35 0.76
C PRO A 240 -33.31 3.80 2.19
N SER A 241 -32.85 2.58 2.50
CA SER A 241 -32.92 1.99 3.84
C SER A 241 -31.66 2.28 4.64
N SER A 242 -31.84 2.65 5.91
CA SER A 242 -30.80 2.74 6.93
C SER A 242 -30.21 1.38 7.34
N SER A 243 -30.34 0.36 6.50
CA SER A 243 -30.00 -1.03 6.81
C SER A 243 -28.51 -1.31 6.60
N ILE A 244 -27.90 -2.03 7.53
CA ILE A 244 -26.53 -2.52 7.45
C ILE A 244 -26.50 -3.98 6.97
N ASN A 245 -25.44 -4.40 6.31
CA ASN A 245 -25.26 -5.81 5.97
C ASN A 245 -24.54 -6.57 7.10
N ALA A 246 -24.78 -7.88 7.20
CA ALA A 246 -24.15 -8.74 8.21
C ALA A 246 -23.07 -9.63 7.60
N VAL A 247 -21.95 -9.80 8.31
CA VAL A 247 -20.86 -10.71 7.94
C VAL A 247 -20.64 -11.74 9.03
N ILE A 248 -20.74 -13.02 8.66
CA ILE A 248 -20.55 -14.18 9.52
C ILE A 248 -19.22 -14.82 9.18
N MET A 249 -18.40 -15.10 10.20
CA MET A 249 -17.11 -15.76 10.02
C MET A 249 -16.70 -16.61 11.22
N GLY A 250 -15.75 -17.53 11.00
CA GLY A 250 -15.16 -18.31 12.09
C GLY A 250 -14.11 -17.51 12.88
N ARG A 251 -13.86 -17.92 14.13
CA ARG A 251 -12.84 -17.31 15.01
C ARG A 251 -11.46 -17.18 14.35
N LYS A 252 -10.98 -18.21 13.63
CA LYS A 252 -9.67 -18.16 12.96
C LYS A 252 -9.61 -17.07 11.88
N THR A 253 -10.67 -16.94 11.08
CA THR A 253 -10.82 -15.88 10.07
C THR A 253 -10.87 -14.51 10.72
N TRP A 254 -11.60 -14.37 11.82
CA TRP A 254 -11.59 -13.12 12.60
C TRP A 254 -10.18 -12.77 13.10
N ASP A 255 -9.45 -13.75 13.65
CA ASP A 255 -8.11 -13.52 14.18
C ASP A 255 -7.08 -13.17 13.10
N SER A 256 -7.27 -13.66 11.86
CA SER A 256 -6.38 -13.34 10.73
C SER A 256 -6.59 -11.94 10.15
N ILE A 257 -7.75 -11.30 10.40
CA ILE A 257 -7.96 -9.91 9.98
C ILE A 257 -7.06 -8.98 10.84
N PRO A 258 -6.25 -8.10 10.23
CA PRO A 258 -5.42 -7.16 11.00
C PRO A 258 -6.25 -6.33 11.98
N THR A 259 -5.74 -6.10 13.19
CA THR A 259 -6.47 -5.42 14.28
C THR A 259 -7.02 -4.05 13.88
N LYS A 260 -6.29 -3.29 13.04
CA LYS A 260 -6.73 -1.98 12.52
C LYS A 260 -7.99 -2.02 11.64
N PHE A 261 -8.36 -3.20 11.13
CA PHE A 261 -9.54 -3.41 10.29
C PHE A 261 -10.65 -4.15 11.03
N ARG A 262 -10.48 -4.43 12.33
CA ARG A 262 -11.50 -5.07 13.16
C ARG A 262 -12.15 -4.05 14.10
N PRO A 263 -13.48 -4.05 14.24
CA PRO A 263 -14.46 -4.75 13.38
C PRO A 263 -14.48 -4.21 11.95
N LEU A 264 -14.99 -5.00 11.00
CA LEU A 264 -15.18 -4.51 9.64
C LEU A 264 -16.24 -3.41 9.67
N LYS A 265 -15.83 -2.17 9.36
CA LYS A 265 -16.69 -0.98 9.44
C LYS A 265 -17.97 -1.14 8.61
N ASP A 266 -19.04 -0.46 9.02
CA ASP A 266 -20.32 -0.41 8.30
C ASP A 266 -21.01 -1.76 8.11
N ARG A 267 -20.72 -2.75 8.98
CA ARG A 267 -21.31 -4.09 8.96
C ARG A 267 -21.61 -4.60 10.36
N LEU A 268 -22.64 -5.43 10.48
CA LEU A 268 -22.81 -6.29 11.64
C LEU A 268 -21.81 -7.44 11.57
N ASN A 269 -20.82 -7.46 12.46
CA ASN A 269 -19.79 -8.49 12.50
C ASN A 269 -20.21 -9.61 13.46
N ILE A 270 -20.42 -10.83 12.96
CA ILE A 270 -20.77 -12.01 13.76
C ILE A 270 -19.65 -13.05 13.68
N VAL A 271 -19.11 -13.41 14.83
CA VAL A 271 -17.98 -14.34 14.96
C VAL A 271 -18.44 -15.63 15.65
N ILE A 272 -18.33 -16.75 14.94
CA ILE A 272 -18.63 -18.08 15.49
C ILE A 272 -17.42 -18.55 16.31
N SER A 273 -17.62 -18.74 17.61
CA SER A 273 -16.60 -19.19 18.55
C SER A 273 -17.17 -20.12 19.62
N ARG A 274 -16.44 -21.17 19.98
CA ARG A 274 -16.78 -22.07 21.09
C ARG A 274 -16.76 -21.37 22.46
N SER A 275 -16.04 -20.27 22.58
CA SER A 275 -15.95 -19.44 23.78
C SER A 275 -16.95 -18.27 23.81
N ALA A 276 -17.99 -18.31 22.97
CA ALA A 276 -19.00 -17.26 22.94
C ALA A 276 -19.82 -17.24 24.25
N PRO A 277 -20.19 -16.04 24.74
CA PRO A 277 -21.00 -15.88 25.94
C PRO A 277 -22.38 -16.51 25.79
N SER A 278 -23.00 -16.90 26.91
CA SER A 278 -24.35 -17.50 26.91
C SER A 278 -25.46 -16.49 26.62
N LYS A 279 -25.27 -15.22 26.99
CA LYS A 279 -26.21 -14.14 26.69
C LYS A 279 -25.71 -13.33 25.49
N LEU A 280 -26.57 -13.20 24.48
CA LEU A 280 -26.32 -12.38 23.29
C LEU A 280 -26.66 -10.90 23.59
N PRO A 281 -25.94 -9.96 22.98
CA PRO A 281 -26.23 -8.53 23.15
C PRO A 281 -27.58 -8.17 22.49
N GLU A 282 -28.40 -7.39 23.20
CA GLU A 282 -29.72 -6.95 22.73
C GLU A 282 -29.62 -5.80 21.72
N THR A 283 -28.49 -5.09 21.70
CA THR A 283 -28.19 -3.98 20.78
C THR A 283 -26.92 -4.26 20.00
N ILE A 284 -26.86 -3.76 18.75
CA ILE A 284 -25.68 -3.88 17.90
C ILE A 284 -24.70 -2.76 18.28
N GLU A 285 -23.55 -3.14 18.84
CA GLU A 285 -22.44 -2.23 19.12
C GLU A 285 -21.44 -2.23 17.96
N PRO A 286 -21.24 -1.10 17.23
CA PRO A 286 -20.34 -1.07 16.08
C PRO A 286 -18.86 -1.31 16.40
N SER A 287 -18.47 -1.16 17.67
CA SER A 287 -17.09 -1.26 18.15
C SER A 287 -16.65 -2.69 18.46
N GLU A 288 -17.57 -3.66 18.55
CA GLU A 288 -17.26 -5.04 18.90
C GLU A 288 -18.01 -6.06 18.02
N PRO A 289 -17.43 -7.24 17.75
CA PRO A 289 -18.16 -8.31 17.09
C PRO A 289 -19.14 -8.98 18.04
N VAL A 290 -20.29 -9.41 17.50
CA VAL A 290 -21.20 -10.32 18.19
C VAL A 290 -20.62 -11.73 18.13
N ARG A 291 -20.44 -12.37 19.28
CA ARG A 291 -19.90 -13.74 19.36
C ARG A 291 -21.02 -14.73 19.60
N VAL A 292 -21.11 -15.75 18.76
CA VAL A 292 -22.14 -16.80 18.83
C VAL A 292 -21.51 -18.20 18.77
N GLN A 293 -22.23 -19.21 19.22
CA GLN A 293 -21.71 -20.58 19.33
C GLN A 293 -21.88 -21.41 18.05
N SER A 294 -22.80 -21.03 17.17
CA SER A 294 -23.10 -21.78 15.94
C SER A 294 -23.56 -20.88 14.80
N LEU A 295 -23.61 -21.43 13.59
CA LEU A 295 -24.09 -20.73 12.40
C LEU A 295 -25.59 -20.45 12.49
N GLU A 296 -26.37 -21.37 13.05
CA GLU A 296 -27.81 -21.23 13.23
C GLU A 296 -28.13 -20.05 14.16
N LEU A 297 -27.37 -19.91 15.26
CA LEU A 297 -27.48 -18.76 16.15
C LEU A 297 -27.04 -17.46 15.47
N ALA A 298 -26.01 -17.50 14.60
CA ALA A 298 -25.59 -16.34 13.82
C ALA A 298 -26.71 -15.85 12.90
N LEU A 299 -27.35 -16.77 12.18
CA LEU A 299 -28.46 -16.47 11.27
C LEU A 299 -29.69 -15.98 12.03
N GLN A 300 -30.03 -16.62 13.15
CA GLN A 300 -31.13 -16.18 14.00
C GLN A 300 -30.89 -14.75 14.50
N TYR A 301 -29.70 -14.47 15.02
CA TYR A 301 -29.33 -13.15 15.51
C TYR A 301 -29.40 -12.08 14.42
N ALA A 302 -28.88 -12.36 13.22
CA ALA A 302 -28.96 -11.44 12.10
C ALA A 302 -30.42 -11.15 11.70
N ARG A 303 -31.27 -12.18 11.64
CA ARG A 303 -32.69 -12.07 11.27
C ARG A 303 -33.55 -11.34 12.30
N THR A 304 -33.19 -11.38 13.59
CA THR A 304 -33.94 -10.67 14.64
C THR A 304 -33.72 -9.15 14.61
N HIS A 305 -32.71 -8.68 13.89
CA HIS A 305 -32.44 -7.25 13.73
C HIS A 305 -32.96 -6.79 12.37
N SER A 306 -34.10 -6.08 12.37
CA SER A 306 -34.79 -5.60 11.15
C SER A 306 -33.96 -4.66 10.29
N ASP A 307 -32.90 -4.08 10.86
CA ASP A 307 -31.96 -3.20 10.16
C ASP A 307 -30.89 -3.97 9.39
N VAL A 308 -30.93 -5.31 9.38
CA VAL A 308 -30.00 -6.13 8.60
C VAL A 308 -30.56 -6.39 7.20
N GLY A 309 -29.85 -5.95 6.16
CA GLY A 309 -30.20 -6.19 4.76
C GLY A 309 -29.79 -7.60 4.31
N ARG A 310 -28.56 -7.75 3.82
CA ARG A 310 -28.00 -9.02 3.34
C ARG A 310 -27.10 -9.66 4.40
N ILE A 311 -27.08 -11.00 4.40
CA ILE A 311 -26.19 -11.80 5.25
C ILE A 311 -25.13 -12.48 4.38
N PHE A 312 -23.87 -12.23 4.70
CA PHE A 312 -22.71 -12.79 4.03
C PHE A 312 -21.98 -13.76 4.95
N VAL A 313 -21.53 -14.89 4.42
CA VAL A 313 -20.55 -15.74 5.07
C VAL A 313 -19.20 -15.46 4.41
N ILE A 314 -18.23 -14.95 5.15
CA ILE A 314 -17.00 -14.40 4.57
C ILE A 314 -15.74 -15.23 4.85
N GLY A 315 -15.87 -16.35 5.58
CA GLY A 315 -14.72 -17.25 5.65
C GLY A 315 -14.66 -18.27 6.77
N GLY A 316 -13.70 -19.18 6.55
CA GLY A 316 -13.43 -20.38 7.30
C GLY A 316 -14.01 -21.59 6.56
N ALA A 317 -13.17 -22.53 6.14
CA ALA A 317 -13.61 -23.71 5.36
C ALA A 317 -14.76 -24.47 6.04
N GLN A 318 -14.71 -24.61 7.38
CA GLN A 318 -15.78 -25.23 8.17
C GLN A 318 -17.09 -24.43 8.17
N ILE A 319 -17.00 -23.09 8.13
CA ILE A 319 -18.18 -22.23 8.10
C ILE A 319 -18.79 -22.21 6.70
N TYR A 320 -17.96 -22.22 5.65
CA TYR A 320 -18.43 -22.40 4.28
C TYR A 320 -19.14 -23.73 4.11
N ASP A 321 -18.54 -24.84 4.55
CA ASP A 321 -19.16 -26.18 4.47
C ASP A 321 -20.50 -26.23 5.20
N ALA A 322 -20.58 -25.65 6.40
CA ALA A 322 -21.84 -25.57 7.14
C ALA A 322 -22.88 -24.70 6.42
N ALA A 323 -22.48 -23.54 5.89
CA ALA A 323 -23.39 -22.60 5.24
C ALA A 323 -23.92 -23.13 3.90
N LEU A 324 -23.08 -23.78 3.09
CA LEU A 324 -23.45 -24.26 1.76
C LEU A 324 -24.46 -25.43 1.80
N ARG A 325 -24.54 -26.14 2.94
CA ARG A 325 -25.56 -27.16 3.21
C ARG A 325 -26.93 -26.58 3.54
N LEU A 326 -27.01 -25.29 3.87
CA LEU A 326 -28.27 -24.64 4.16
C LEU A 326 -29.02 -24.31 2.86
N PRO A 327 -30.35 -24.47 2.83
CA PRO A 327 -31.14 -24.06 1.67
C PRO A 327 -31.09 -22.55 1.45
N GLU A 328 -30.79 -21.75 2.46
CA GLU A 328 -30.70 -20.30 2.35
C GLU A 328 -29.42 -19.78 1.67
N ALA A 329 -28.41 -20.63 1.46
CA ALA A 329 -27.21 -20.26 0.73
C ALA A 329 -27.50 -20.18 -0.78
N ARG A 330 -27.94 -19.01 -1.23
CA ARG A 330 -28.40 -18.78 -2.61
C ARG A 330 -27.27 -18.47 -3.60
N ARG A 331 -26.21 -17.78 -3.15
CA ARG A 331 -25.14 -17.28 -4.04
C ARG A 331 -23.75 -17.49 -3.48
N ILE A 332 -22.80 -17.73 -4.37
CA ILE A 332 -21.36 -17.71 -4.11
C ILE A 332 -20.78 -16.53 -4.87
N LEU A 333 -20.05 -15.69 -4.16
CA LEU A 333 -19.21 -14.65 -4.75
C LEU A 333 -17.77 -15.09 -4.60
N LEU A 334 -17.03 -15.19 -5.68
CA LEU A 334 -15.65 -15.63 -5.64
C LEU A 334 -14.76 -14.84 -6.60
N THR A 335 -13.47 -14.85 -6.29
CA THR A 335 -12.43 -14.32 -7.16
C THR A 335 -11.67 -15.50 -7.75
N SER A 336 -11.78 -15.68 -9.06
CA SER A 336 -11.01 -16.66 -9.82
C SER A 336 -9.64 -16.07 -10.12
N ILE A 337 -8.56 -16.79 -9.79
CA ILE A 337 -7.19 -16.33 -10.04
C ILE A 337 -6.60 -17.18 -11.16
N GLU A 338 -6.10 -16.56 -12.23
CA GLU A 338 -5.51 -17.25 -13.39
C GLU A 338 -4.07 -17.72 -13.11
N ARG A 339 -3.85 -18.34 -11.96
CA ARG A 339 -2.55 -18.87 -11.54
C ARG A 339 -2.70 -19.93 -10.46
N ASP A 340 -1.88 -20.97 -10.55
CA ASP A 340 -1.80 -22.01 -9.54
C ASP A 340 -0.89 -21.61 -8.36
N PHE A 341 -1.33 -21.92 -7.15
CA PHE A 341 -0.59 -21.72 -5.90
C PHE A 341 -0.63 -22.98 -5.03
N ASP A 342 0.43 -23.23 -4.28
CA ASP A 342 0.43 -24.27 -3.24
C ASP A 342 -0.47 -23.84 -2.08
N CYS A 343 -1.56 -24.58 -1.86
CA CYS A 343 -2.58 -24.29 -0.85
C CYS A 343 -2.74 -25.47 0.12
N ASP A 344 -3.01 -25.17 1.40
CA ASP A 344 -3.26 -26.15 2.46
C ASP A 344 -4.75 -26.26 2.86
N THR A 345 -5.57 -25.37 2.32
CA THR A 345 -6.99 -25.22 2.65
C THR A 345 -7.78 -25.07 1.35
N PHE A 346 -8.85 -25.84 1.20
CA PHE A 346 -9.65 -25.89 -0.02
C PHE A 346 -11.10 -25.45 0.23
N PHE A 347 -11.71 -24.84 -0.77
CA PHE A 347 -13.13 -24.50 -0.75
C PHE A 347 -13.96 -25.80 -0.79
N PRO A 348 -14.99 -25.96 0.05
CA PRO A 348 -15.62 -27.26 0.31
C PRO A 348 -16.66 -27.70 -0.74
N VAL A 349 -16.71 -27.04 -1.90
CA VAL A 349 -17.65 -27.34 -2.99
C VAL A 349 -16.89 -27.54 -4.29
N ASP A 350 -17.28 -28.59 -5.02
CA ASP A 350 -16.91 -28.74 -6.43
C ASP A 350 -17.88 -27.91 -7.28
N LEU A 351 -17.42 -26.76 -7.74
CA LEU A 351 -18.22 -25.85 -8.55
C LEU A 351 -18.60 -26.43 -9.93
N LYS A 352 -18.07 -27.61 -10.30
CA LYS A 352 -18.32 -28.28 -11.59
C LYS A 352 -19.41 -29.36 -11.51
N ASP A 353 -19.97 -29.63 -10.34
CA ASP A 353 -20.97 -30.68 -10.14
C ASP A 353 -22.36 -30.33 -10.70
N GLY A 354 -22.53 -29.12 -11.23
CA GLY A 354 -23.78 -28.63 -11.82
C GLY A 354 -24.81 -28.16 -10.80
N SER A 355 -24.46 -28.06 -9.51
CA SER A 355 -25.35 -27.50 -8.48
C SER A 355 -25.38 -25.96 -8.45
N TRP A 356 -24.43 -25.32 -9.14
CA TRP A 356 -24.26 -23.88 -9.23
C TRP A 356 -24.19 -23.42 -10.68
N GLU A 357 -24.95 -22.38 -11.00
CA GLU A 357 -24.95 -21.72 -12.30
C GLU A 357 -24.10 -20.45 -12.20
N GLU A 358 -23.09 -20.32 -13.07
CA GLU A 358 -22.32 -19.08 -13.21
C GLU A 358 -23.17 -18.00 -13.89
N LYS A 359 -23.28 -16.83 -13.24
CA LYS A 359 -24.04 -15.69 -13.72
C LYS A 359 -23.18 -14.78 -14.59
N SER A 360 -23.85 -14.06 -15.49
CA SER A 360 -23.18 -13.09 -16.35
C SER A 360 -22.54 -11.97 -15.54
N ARG A 361 -21.55 -11.31 -16.14
CA ARG A 361 -20.91 -10.13 -15.55
C ARG A 361 -21.94 -9.04 -15.27
N GLU A 362 -22.88 -8.81 -16.19
CA GLU A 362 -23.91 -7.80 -16.08
C GLU A 362 -24.81 -8.06 -14.85
N GLU A 363 -25.20 -9.32 -14.61
CA GLU A 363 -25.94 -9.72 -13.41
C GLU A 363 -25.12 -9.53 -12.13
N LEU A 364 -23.82 -9.85 -12.16
CA LEU A 364 -22.92 -9.60 -11.03
C LEU A 364 -22.78 -8.11 -10.72
N GLN A 365 -22.63 -7.25 -11.74
CA GLN A 365 -22.56 -5.80 -11.58
C GLN A 365 -23.86 -5.23 -11.04
N GLU A 366 -25.01 -5.64 -11.58
CA GLU A 366 -26.34 -5.24 -11.09
C GLU A 366 -26.54 -5.66 -9.63
N TRP A 367 -26.11 -6.88 -9.26
CA TRP A 367 -26.30 -7.39 -7.91
C TRP A 367 -25.37 -6.74 -6.88
N THR A 368 -24.12 -6.48 -7.26
CA THR A 368 -23.10 -5.89 -6.39
C THR A 368 -23.14 -4.37 -6.34
N GLY A 369 -23.67 -3.70 -7.37
CA GLY A 369 -23.55 -2.25 -7.57
C GLY A 369 -22.14 -1.81 -7.98
N GLU A 370 -21.26 -2.73 -8.38
CA GLU A 370 -19.85 -2.44 -8.67
C GLU A 370 -19.56 -2.48 -10.17
N GLU A 371 -18.66 -1.61 -10.65
CA GLU A 371 -18.14 -1.70 -12.01
C GLU A 371 -17.09 -2.81 -12.11
N ILE A 372 -17.26 -3.72 -13.06
CA ILE A 372 -16.38 -4.88 -13.28
C ILE A 372 -15.88 -4.84 -14.72
N GLU A 373 -14.55 -4.81 -14.89
CA GLU A 373 -13.88 -4.70 -16.19
C GLU A 373 -14.03 -5.99 -17.02
N GLU A 374 -14.07 -5.84 -18.35
CA GLU A 374 -14.09 -6.96 -19.30
C GLU A 374 -12.71 -7.64 -19.39
N GLY A 375 -12.66 -8.96 -19.24
CA GLY A 375 -11.42 -9.74 -19.35
C GLY A 375 -10.55 -9.74 -18.09
N GLY A 376 -11.14 -9.41 -16.94
CA GLY A 376 -10.49 -9.51 -15.64
C GLY A 376 -9.57 -8.36 -15.29
N GLN A 377 -8.93 -8.48 -14.12
CA GLN A 377 -8.00 -7.50 -13.56
C GLN A 377 -6.63 -8.14 -13.41
N GLU A 378 -5.56 -7.38 -13.63
CA GLU A 378 -4.20 -7.85 -13.42
C GLU A 378 -3.53 -7.04 -12.30
N GLU A 379 -3.08 -7.73 -11.25
CA GLU A 379 -2.35 -7.11 -10.16
C GLU A 379 -1.08 -7.92 -9.83
N ALA A 380 0.07 -7.23 -9.77
CA ALA A 380 1.37 -7.85 -9.52
C ALA A 380 1.69 -9.06 -10.43
N GLY A 381 1.25 -9.00 -11.70
CA GLY A 381 1.44 -10.09 -12.68
C GLY A 381 0.54 -11.30 -12.44
N THR A 382 -0.53 -11.14 -11.66
CA THR A 382 -1.54 -12.16 -11.41
C THR A 382 -2.88 -11.64 -11.92
N LYS A 383 -3.45 -12.34 -12.90
CA LYS A 383 -4.78 -12.03 -13.42
C LYS A 383 -5.86 -12.67 -12.57
N TYR A 384 -6.98 -11.98 -12.39
CA TYR A 384 -8.12 -12.49 -11.66
C TYR A 384 -9.44 -11.91 -12.16
N GLU A 385 -10.52 -12.65 -11.93
CA GLU A 385 -11.89 -12.29 -12.33
C GLU A 385 -12.83 -12.44 -11.15
N PHE A 386 -13.83 -11.54 -11.06
CA PHE A 386 -14.92 -11.69 -10.10
C PHE A 386 -16.05 -12.48 -10.73
N GLN A 387 -16.54 -13.49 -10.02
CA GLN A 387 -17.62 -14.35 -10.46
C GLN A 387 -18.72 -14.40 -9.41
N MET A 388 -19.96 -14.53 -9.88
CA MET A 388 -21.13 -14.84 -9.07
C MET A 388 -21.71 -16.16 -9.57
N LEU A 389 -21.92 -17.10 -8.66
CA LEU A 389 -22.69 -18.30 -8.94
C LEU A 389 -23.98 -18.28 -8.13
N GLU A 390 -25.06 -18.78 -8.72
CA GLU A 390 -26.35 -18.94 -8.05
C GLU A 390 -26.71 -20.43 -7.99
N LYS A 391 -27.25 -20.86 -6.85
CA LYS A 391 -27.69 -22.24 -6.65
C LYS A 391 -28.93 -22.49 -7.52
N HIS A 392 -28.99 -23.66 -8.17
CA HIS A 392 -30.24 -24.08 -8.79
C HIS A 392 -31.33 -24.27 -7.72
N ASP A 393 -32.51 -23.69 -7.96
CA ASP A 393 -33.69 -23.85 -7.09
C ASP A 393 -34.22 -25.30 -7.08
#